data_AF-A0A1H5ZZX6-F1
#
_entry.id   AF-A0A1H5ZZX6-F1
#
_cell.length_a   1.000
_cell.length_b   1.000
_cell.length_c   1.000
_cell.angle_alpha   90.00
_cell.angle_beta   90.00
_cell.angle_gamma   90.00
#
_symmetry.space_group_name_H-M   'P 1'
#
loop_
_entity.id
_entity.type
_entity.pdbx_description
1 polymer ?
#
loop_
_entity_poly.entity_id
_entity_poly.type
_entity_poly.pdbx_seq_one_letter_code
_entity_poly.pdbx_strand_id
1 'polypeptide(L)'
;MDHGGTSPSSVEKKARTLTRQTLDAIRPAAGSAGTSVTGGTWQQCSTETPGTHRFEYRYVVTLDVPQERSEDVMTAARAHFVEQGYRLDLPDPGTARVGATEPHATYWVAVGVNSDKKSMFLSVDSGCVGVSHDPKKKA
;
A
#
# COMPACT_ATOMS: atom_id res chain seq x y z
N MET A 1 9.65 9.59 -29.84
CA MET A 1 10.20 8.48 -29.03
C MET A 1 9.13 8.15 -28.02
N ASP A 2 8.41 7.04 -28.21
CA ASP A 2 7.37 6.62 -27.27
C ASP A 2 8.05 6.21 -25.97
N HIS A 3 7.95 7.06 -24.96
CA HIS A 3 8.45 6.76 -23.62
C HIS A 3 7.55 5.67 -23.04
N GLY A 4 8.02 4.41 -23.08
CA GLY A 4 7.36 3.20 -22.58
C GLY A 4 7.14 3.18 -21.06
N GLY A 5 6.48 4.21 -20.53
CA GLY A 5 6.06 4.31 -19.14
C GLY A 5 4.83 3.47 -18.84
N THR A 6 4.65 3.10 -17.57
CA THR A 6 3.46 2.37 -17.13
C THR A 6 2.24 3.30 -17.15
N SER A 7 1.09 2.85 -17.61
CA SER A 7 -0.10 3.72 -17.54
C SER A 7 -0.49 3.95 -16.07
N PRO A 8 -0.92 5.17 -15.67
CA PRO A 8 -1.41 5.42 -14.31
C PRO A 8 -2.47 4.40 -13.86
N SER A 9 -3.39 4.02 -14.76
CA SER A 9 -4.41 3.02 -14.47
C SER A 9 -3.85 1.63 -14.13
N SER A 10 -2.70 1.24 -14.71
CA SER A 10 -2.02 -0.02 -14.39
C SER A 10 -1.40 0.03 -12.99
N VAL A 11 -0.83 1.17 -12.60
CA VAL A 11 -0.30 1.38 -11.25
C VAL A 11 -1.42 1.27 -10.22
N GLU A 12 -2.54 1.96 -10.44
CA GLU A 12 -3.70 1.87 -9.55
C GLU A 12 -4.29 0.45 -9.49
N LYS A 13 -4.33 -0.26 -10.63
CA LYS A 13 -4.82 -1.65 -10.68
C LYS A 13 -3.92 -2.56 -9.86
N LYS A 14 -2.60 -2.46 -9.99
CA LYS A 14 -1.64 -3.23 -9.18
C LYS A 14 -1.82 -2.92 -7.70
N ALA A 15 -1.94 -1.64 -7.32
CA ALA A 15 -2.18 -1.27 -5.92
C ALA A 15 -3.46 -1.92 -5.36
N ARG A 16 -4.59 -1.84 -6.10
CA ARG A 16 -5.85 -2.51 -5.72
C ARG A 16 -5.72 -4.03 -5.62
N THR A 17 -4.95 -4.66 -6.52
CA THR A 17 -4.68 -6.11 -6.45
C THR A 17 -3.90 -6.47 -5.20
N LEU A 18 -2.82 -5.75 -4.89
CA LEU A 18 -2.02 -5.98 -3.68
C LEU A 18 -2.84 -5.79 -2.41
N THR A 19 -3.69 -4.75 -2.38
CA THR A 19 -4.63 -4.54 -1.27
C THR A 19 -5.59 -5.70 -1.10
N ARG A 20 -6.22 -6.18 -2.19
CA ARG A 20 -7.14 -7.33 -2.10
C ARG A 20 -6.44 -8.60 -1.62
N GLN A 21 -5.27 -8.92 -2.16
CA GLN A 21 -4.49 -10.08 -1.74
C GLN A 21 -4.12 -10.02 -0.25
N THR A 22 -3.69 -8.85 0.21
CA THR A 22 -3.36 -8.65 1.63
C THR A 22 -4.61 -8.74 2.50
N LEU A 23 -5.73 -8.13 2.10
CA LEU A 23 -7.02 -8.23 2.80
C LEU A 23 -7.50 -9.67 2.94
N ASP A 24 -7.42 -10.45 1.86
CA ASP A 24 -7.81 -11.86 1.87
C ASP A 24 -6.92 -12.68 2.81
N ALA A 25 -5.61 -12.40 2.83
CA ALA A 25 -4.66 -13.08 3.71
C ALA A 25 -4.87 -12.74 5.20
N ILE A 26 -5.21 -11.50 5.53
CA ILE A 26 -5.48 -11.11 6.93
C ILE A 26 -6.91 -11.41 7.38
N ARG A 27 -7.82 -11.76 6.47
CA ARG A 27 -9.24 -11.99 6.76
C ARG A 27 -9.51 -12.95 7.92
N PRO A 28 -8.78 -14.08 8.09
CA PRO A 28 -8.98 -14.95 9.24
C PRO A 28 -8.77 -14.24 10.59
N ALA A 29 -7.79 -13.32 10.65
CA ALA A 29 -7.48 -12.51 11.82
C ALA A 29 -8.34 -11.23 11.91
N ALA A 30 -8.76 -10.64 10.79
CA ALA A 30 -9.59 -9.44 10.78
C ALA A 30 -11.08 -9.75 11.01
N GLY A 31 -11.53 -10.97 10.71
CA GLY A 31 -12.94 -11.37 10.76
C GLY A 31 -13.80 -10.68 9.69
N SER A 32 -15.04 -10.36 10.04
CA SER A 32 -15.97 -9.63 9.17
C SER A 32 -15.82 -8.10 9.25
N ALA A 33 -14.61 -7.62 9.54
CA ALA A 33 -14.34 -6.19 9.68
C ALA A 33 -14.78 -5.40 8.44
N GLY A 34 -15.40 -4.24 8.68
CA GLY A 34 -15.70 -3.27 7.63
C GLY A 34 -14.41 -2.79 6.98
N THR A 35 -14.47 -2.53 5.67
CA THR A 35 -13.36 -1.92 4.93
C THR A 35 -13.87 -0.70 4.19
N SER A 36 -13.15 0.41 4.26
CA SER A 36 -13.47 1.63 3.55
C SER A 36 -12.22 2.21 2.89
N VAL A 37 -12.35 2.61 1.62
CA VAL A 37 -11.26 3.27 0.90
C VAL A 37 -11.18 4.70 1.39
N THR A 38 -10.07 5.07 2.03
CA THR A 38 -9.87 6.41 2.59
C THR A 38 -9.00 7.30 1.72
N GLY A 39 -8.30 6.75 0.72
CA GLY A 39 -7.57 7.58 -0.24
C GLY A 39 -6.94 6.84 -1.41
N GLY A 40 -6.77 7.58 -2.50
CA GLY A 40 -6.01 7.18 -3.68
C GLY A 40 -5.39 8.44 -4.30
N THR A 41 -4.12 8.71 -3.97
CA THR A 41 -3.47 9.99 -4.27
C THR A 41 -2.23 9.79 -5.11
N TRP A 42 -2.08 10.64 -6.12
CA TRP A 42 -0.87 10.76 -6.92
C TRP A 42 -0.06 11.95 -6.45
N GLN A 43 1.24 11.76 -6.27
CA GLN A 43 2.17 12.82 -5.94
C GLN A 43 3.37 12.77 -6.89
N GLN A 44 3.80 13.94 -7.34
CA GLN A 44 4.96 14.07 -8.22
C GLN A 44 6.24 13.84 -7.41
N CYS A 45 7.17 13.07 -7.95
CA CYS A 45 8.42 12.74 -7.27
C CYS A 45 9.38 13.94 -7.23
N SER A 46 10.03 14.17 -6.09
CA SER A 46 10.88 15.35 -5.85
C SER A 46 12.15 15.38 -6.70
N THR A 47 12.63 14.24 -7.19
CA THR A 47 13.88 14.12 -7.96
C THR A 47 13.66 14.18 -9.47
N GLU A 48 12.60 14.83 -9.95
CA GLU A 48 12.34 14.90 -11.38
C GLU A 48 13.41 15.70 -12.13
N THR A 49 13.95 15.06 -13.17
CA THR A 49 14.61 15.79 -14.26
C THR A 49 13.51 16.37 -15.15
N PRO A 50 13.61 17.63 -15.61
CA PRO A 50 12.62 18.23 -16.50
C PRO A 50 12.28 17.32 -17.69
N GLY A 51 10.99 17.09 -17.93
CA GLY A 51 10.50 16.24 -19.02
C GLY A 51 10.33 14.75 -18.68
N THR A 52 10.52 14.35 -17.42
CA THR A 52 10.17 13.00 -16.95
C THR A 52 8.82 13.02 -16.23
N HIS A 53 7.96 12.03 -16.48
CA HIS A 53 6.68 11.87 -15.78
C HIS A 53 6.86 10.82 -14.67
N ARG A 54 7.31 11.23 -13.48
CA ARG A 54 7.56 10.32 -12.36
C ARG A 54 6.68 10.67 -11.17
N PHE A 55 5.81 9.73 -10.82
CA PHE A 55 4.86 9.91 -9.74
C PHE A 55 4.90 8.72 -8.79
N GLU A 56 4.54 8.98 -7.54
CA GLU A 56 4.15 7.97 -6.57
C GLU A 56 2.63 7.93 -6.46
N TYR A 57 2.08 6.73 -6.32
CA TYR A 57 0.68 6.50 -6.03
C TYR A 57 0.56 5.84 -4.66
N ARG A 58 -0.27 6.45 -3.79
CA ARG A 58 -0.64 5.90 -2.49
C ARG A 58 -2.11 5.49 -2.51
N TYR A 59 -2.39 4.27 -2.08
CA TYR A 59 -3.74 3.74 -1.91
C TYR A 59 -3.94 3.25 -0.48
N VAL A 60 -4.95 3.79 0.21
CA VAL A 60 -5.19 3.50 1.64
C VAL A 60 -6.61 2.98 1.85
N VAL A 61 -6.70 1.92 2.64
CA VAL A 61 -7.95 1.33 3.12
C VAL A 61 -7.93 1.35 4.65
N THR A 62 -9.02 1.81 5.26
CA THR A 62 -9.26 1.65 6.69
C THR A 62 -10.00 0.35 6.95
N LEU A 63 -9.59 -0.34 8.01
CA LEU A 63 -10.18 -1.59 8.50
C LEU A 63 -10.80 -1.33 9.88
N ASP A 64 -12.07 -1.69 10.03
CA ASP A 64 -12.81 -1.59 11.29
C ASP A 64 -12.49 -2.80 12.19
N VAL A 65 -11.21 -2.95 12.51
CA VAL A 65 -10.69 -4.02 13.37
C VAL A 65 -10.44 -3.44 14.78
N PRO A 66 -11.02 -4.05 15.84
CA PRO A 66 -10.72 -3.67 17.21
C PRO A 66 -9.22 -3.78 17.54
N GLN A 67 -8.70 -2.84 18.32
CA GLN A 67 -7.28 -2.78 18.67
C GLN A 67 -6.75 -4.09 19.30
N GLU A 68 -7.57 -4.79 20.07
CA GLU A 68 -7.24 -6.09 20.68
C GLU A 68 -6.90 -7.19 19.65
N ARG A 69 -7.36 -7.07 18.39
CA ARG A 69 -7.03 -8.00 17.30
C ARG A 69 -5.90 -7.51 16.41
N SER A 70 -5.35 -6.32 16.69
CA SER A 70 -4.34 -5.71 15.82
C SER A 70 -3.06 -6.53 15.73
N GLU A 71 -2.64 -7.18 16.82
CA GLU A 71 -1.47 -8.05 16.84
C GLU A 71 -1.65 -9.30 15.96
N ASP A 72 -2.81 -9.95 16.03
CA ASP A 72 -3.14 -11.10 15.17
C ASP A 72 -3.17 -10.70 13.70
N VAL A 73 -3.76 -9.54 13.37
CA VAL A 73 -3.81 -9.02 12.01
C VAL A 73 -2.42 -8.69 11.48
N MET A 74 -1.57 -8.04 12.28
CA MET A 74 -0.18 -7.75 11.93
C MET A 74 0.64 -9.03 11.76
N THR A 75 0.40 -10.04 12.59
CA THR A 75 1.05 -11.35 12.49
C THR A 75 0.65 -12.07 11.19
N ALA A 76 -0.64 -12.06 10.84
CA ALA A 76 -1.13 -12.61 9.58
C ALA A 76 -0.55 -11.86 8.36
N ALA A 77 -0.49 -10.54 8.42
CA ALA A 77 0.13 -9.73 7.36
C ALA A 77 1.62 -10.08 7.18
N ARG A 78 2.36 -10.20 8.29
CA ARG A 78 3.77 -10.60 8.27
C ARG A 78 3.96 -11.99 7.65
N ALA A 79 3.14 -12.96 8.03
CA ALA A 79 3.19 -14.31 7.47
C ALA A 79 2.94 -14.30 5.96
N HIS A 80 1.93 -13.55 5.51
CA HIS A 80 1.65 -13.36 4.09
C HIS A 80 2.85 -12.75 3.34
N PHE A 81 3.44 -11.68 3.87
CA PHE A 81 4.61 -11.05 3.25
C PHE A 81 5.79 -12.01 3.13
N VAL A 82 6.06 -12.83 4.15
CA VAL A 82 7.11 -13.85 4.11
C VAL A 82 6.80 -14.91 3.04
N GLU A 83 5.57 -15.40 2.97
CA GLU A 83 5.15 -16.40 1.98
C GLU A 83 5.30 -15.88 0.54
N GLN A 84 4.98 -14.60 0.32
CA GLN A 84 5.12 -13.95 -0.99
C GLN A 84 6.56 -13.51 -1.30
N GLY A 85 7.52 -13.74 -0.39
CA GLY A 85 8.92 -13.37 -0.57
C GLY A 85 9.20 -11.87 -0.46
N TYR A 86 8.33 -11.11 0.22
CA TYR A 86 8.49 -9.66 0.38
C TYR A 86 9.64 -9.37 1.36
N ARG A 87 10.34 -8.26 1.12
CA ARG A 87 11.37 -7.78 2.03
C ARG A 87 10.72 -6.96 3.14
N LEU A 88 10.64 -7.53 4.34
CA LEU A 88 10.10 -6.87 5.52
C LEU A 88 10.91 -5.61 5.89
N ASP A 89 10.22 -4.57 6.33
CA ASP A 89 10.83 -3.42 6.99
C ASP A 89 11.40 -3.83 8.36
N LEU A 90 12.34 -3.02 8.86
CA LEU A 90 12.69 -3.06 10.28
C LEU A 90 11.50 -2.54 11.11
N PRO A 91 11.27 -3.10 12.31
CA PRO A 91 10.23 -2.59 13.21
C PRO A 91 10.45 -1.11 13.53
N ASP A 92 9.38 -0.32 13.44
CA ASP A 92 9.36 1.09 13.84
C ASP A 92 8.69 1.23 15.22
N PRO A 93 9.44 1.55 16.30
CA PRO A 93 8.87 1.68 17.63
C PRO A 93 7.86 2.85 17.76
N GLY A 94 7.87 3.81 16.84
CA GLY A 94 6.92 4.93 16.80
C GLY A 94 5.60 4.61 16.10
N THR A 95 5.56 3.54 15.30
CA THR A 95 4.39 3.17 14.49
C THR A 95 4.14 1.67 14.57
N ALA A 96 3.06 1.28 15.24
CA ALA A 96 2.63 -0.13 15.29
C ALA A 96 2.11 -0.57 13.90
N ARG A 97 3.03 -1.06 13.07
CA ARG A 97 2.76 -1.56 11.72
C ARG A 97 3.73 -2.67 11.32
N VAL A 98 3.31 -3.47 10.36
CA VAL A 98 4.16 -4.35 9.56
C VAL A 98 4.16 -3.80 8.14
N GLY A 99 5.34 -3.41 7.64
CA GLY A 99 5.56 -2.97 6.26
C GLY A 99 6.50 -3.91 5.52
N ALA A 100 6.34 -4.02 4.20
CA ALA A 100 7.21 -4.84 3.37
C ALA A 100 7.24 -4.34 1.92
N THR A 101 8.37 -4.53 1.25
CA THR A 101 8.55 -4.24 -0.19
C THR A 101 8.36 -5.51 -1.02
N GLU A 102 7.58 -5.44 -2.10
CA GLU A 102 7.34 -6.54 -3.05
C GLU A 102 8.65 -6.92 -3.79
N PRO A 103 8.95 -8.21 -4.01
CA PRO A 103 10.29 -8.66 -4.45
C PRO A 103 10.65 -8.31 -5.90
N HIS A 104 9.72 -7.78 -6.70
CA HIS A 104 9.93 -7.50 -8.12
C HIS A 104 9.47 -6.11 -8.54
N ALA A 105 9.06 -5.28 -7.59
CA ALA A 105 8.53 -3.95 -7.87
C ALA A 105 8.88 -2.99 -6.73
N THR A 106 8.71 -1.70 -6.99
CA THR A 106 8.92 -0.64 -5.99
C THR A 106 7.73 -0.48 -5.03
N TYR A 107 6.77 -1.42 -5.05
CA TYR A 107 5.59 -1.33 -4.22
C TYR A 107 5.91 -1.72 -2.79
N TRP A 108 5.54 -0.84 -1.88
CA TRP A 108 5.56 -1.06 -0.46
C TRP A 108 4.13 -1.23 0.04
N VAL A 109 3.92 -2.25 0.87
CA VAL A 109 2.63 -2.59 1.46
C VAL A 109 2.79 -2.56 2.98
N ALA A 110 1.85 -1.93 3.68
CA ALA A 110 1.83 -1.94 5.13
C ALA A 110 0.44 -2.15 5.70
N VAL A 111 0.40 -2.87 6.83
CA VAL A 111 -0.78 -3.03 7.68
C VAL A 111 -0.40 -2.55 9.08
N GLY A 112 -1.20 -1.68 9.67
CA GLY A 112 -0.88 -1.11 10.98
C GLY A 112 -2.08 -0.47 11.67
N VAL A 113 -1.85 0.06 12.86
CA VAL A 113 -2.88 0.75 13.66
C VAL A 113 -2.93 2.22 13.24
N ASN A 114 -4.13 2.75 12.99
CA ASN A 114 -4.31 4.17 12.72
C ASN A 114 -3.97 5.02 13.95
N SER A 115 -3.69 6.31 13.73
CA SER A 115 -3.39 7.26 14.81
C SER A 115 -4.54 7.43 15.80
N ASP A 116 -5.78 7.18 15.37
CA ASP A 116 -6.97 7.16 16.23
C ASP A 116 -7.01 5.98 17.20
N LYS A 117 -6.15 4.98 17.01
CA LYS A 117 -6.08 3.70 17.75
C LYS A 117 -7.37 2.90 17.78
N LYS A 118 -8.36 3.28 16.97
CA LYS A 118 -9.69 2.65 16.90
C LYS A 118 -9.87 1.82 15.64
N SER A 119 -9.05 2.08 14.63
CA SER A 119 -9.07 1.38 13.36
C SER A 119 -7.66 0.97 12.96
N MET A 120 -7.58 0.08 11.98
CA MET A 120 -6.33 -0.26 11.32
C MET A 120 -6.30 0.30 9.91
N PHE A 121 -5.12 0.43 9.32
CA PHE A 121 -4.96 0.77 7.92
C PHE A 121 -4.26 -0.35 7.17
N LEU A 122 -4.52 -0.37 5.87
CA LEU A 122 -3.71 -1.02 4.86
C LEU A 122 -3.31 0.05 3.84
N SER A 123 -2.01 0.27 3.67
CA SER A 123 -1.45 1.19 2.67
C SER A 123 -0.70 0.41 1.60
N VAL A 124 -0.83 0.85 0.36
CA VAL A 124 0.03 0.43 -0.76
C VAL A 124 0.59 1.69 -1.41
N ASP A 125 1.92 1.78 -1.43
CA ASP A 125 2.67 2.88 -2.05
C ASP A 125 3.49 2.32 -3.22
N SER A 126 3.35 2.89 -4.42
CA SER A 126 4.06 2.38 -5.60
C SER A 126 5.57 2.65 -5.62
N GLY A 127 6.05 3.53 -4.75
CA GLY A 127 7.31 4.24 -4.96
C GLY A 127 7.26 5.12 -6.23
N CYS A 128 8.39 5.74 -6.58
CA CYS A 128 8.48 6.62 -7.74
C CYS A 128 8.57 5.84 -9.06
N VAL A 129 7.46 5.79 -9.79
CA VAL A 129 7.34 5.08 -11.07
C VAL A 129 7.25 6.04 -12.26
N GLY A 130 7.85 5.66 -13.39
CA GLY A 130 7.69 6.39 -14.65
C GLY A 130 6.34 6.06 -15.30
N VAL A 131 5.53 7.09 -15.58
CA VAL A 131 4.20 6.92 -16.17
C VAL A 131 4.15 7.43 -17.61
N SER A 132 3.23 6.87 -18.41
CA SER A 132 3.07 7.25 -19.83
C SER A 132 2.47 8.65 -20.03
N HIS A 133 1.78 9.18 -19.01
CA HIS A 133 1.16 10.51 -18.99
C HIS A 133 0.82 10.86 -17.54
N ASP A 134 0.64 12.15 -17.27
CA ASP A 134 0.27 12.63 -15.94
C ASP A 134 -1.03 11.99 -15.45
N PRO A 135 -1.06 11.50 -14.20
CA PRO A 135 -2.29 10.99 -13.62
C PRO A 135 -3.34 12.10 -13.53
N LYS A 136 -4.60 11.74 -13.81
CA LYS A 136 -5.71 12.68 -13.61
C LYS A 136 -5.74 13.09 -12.14
N LYS A 137 -5.65 14.40 -11.87
CA LYS A 137 -5.97 14.93 -10.55
C LYS A 137 -7.40 14.54 -10.24
N LYS A 138 -7.62 13.73 -9.19
CA LYS A 138 -8.97 13.55 -8.65
C LYS A 138 -9.35 14.86 -7.98
N ALA A 139 -10.41 15.49 -8.50
CA ALA A 139 -11.01 16.70 -7.94
C ALA A 139 -11.60 16.43 -6.55
#